data_AF-A0A7W1ZD54-F1
#
_entry.id   AF-A0A7W1ZD54-F1
#
_cell.length_a   1.000
_cell.length_b   1.000
_cell.length_c   1.000
_cell.angle_alpha   90.00
_cell.angle_beta   90.00
_cell.angle_gamma   90.00
#
_symmetry.space_group_name_H-M   'P 1'
#
loop_
_entity.id
_entity.type
_entity.pdbx_description
1 polymer ?
#
loop_
_entity_poly.entity_id
_entity_poly.type
_entity_poly.pdbx_seq_one_letter_code
_entity_poly.pdbx_strand_id
1 'polypeptide(L)'
;DSTGGYQLNMNLSKDRAMAVTNYLTGKGISAGRFTTEWFGPDQPTHDNGTAEGRAKNRRVNVAIVPNQKMIDDAKIEAGEN
;
A
#
# COMPACT_ATOMS: atom_id res chain seq x y z
N ASP A 1 7.73 -9.36 -6.04
CA ASP A 1 8.63 -10.51 -6.35
C ASP A 1 10.04 -9.98 -6.55
N SER A 2 11.05 -10.85 -6.57
CA SER A 2 12.47 -10.45 -6.61
C SER A 2 13.18 -10.76 -7.92
N THR A 3 12.46 -11.16 -8.97
CA THR A 3 13.06 -11.41 -10.28
C THR A 3 13.46 -10.08 -10.94
N GLY A 4 14.68 -9.99 -11.46
CA GLY A 4 15.21 -8.77 -12.09
C GLY A 4 15.95 -7.85 -11.12
N GLY A 5 16.34 -6.67 -11.61
CA GLY A 5 17.10 -5.71 -10.82
C GLY A 5 16.29 -5.09 -9.67
N TYR A 6 16.95 -4.85 -8.53
CA TYR A 6 16.31 -4.22 -7.37
C TYR A 6 15.63 -2.89 -7.73
N GLN A 7 16.36 -1.98 -8.39
CA GLN A 7 15.81 -0.67 -8.78
C GLN A 7 14.62 -0.79 -9.73
N LEU A 8 14.64 -1.79 -10.62
CA LEU A 8 13.51 -2.08 -11.50
C LEU A 8 12.28 -2.49 -10.69
N ASN A 9 12.44 -3.40 -9.72
CA ASN A 9 11.33 -3.82 -8.86
C ASN A 9 10.81 -2.69 -7.98
N MET A 10 11.68 -1.80 -7.51
CA MET A 10 11.27 -0.58 -6.81
C MET A 10 10.43 0.35 -7.69
N ASN A 11 10.89 0.64 -8.91
CA ASN A 11 10.16 1.48 -9.85
C ASN A 11 8.81 0.85 -10.22
N LEU A 12 8.78 -0.45 -10.52
CA LEU A 12 7.53 -1.16 -10.84
C LEU A 12 6.54 -1.15 -9.67
N SER A 13 7.02 -1.27 -8.43
CA SER A 13 6.14 -1.18 -7.25
C SER A 13 5.59 0.24 -7.09
N LYS A 14 6.41 1.27 -7.32
CA LYS A 14 5.99 2.67 -7.31
C LYS A 14 4.92 2.93 -8.35
N ASP A 15 5.16 2.53 -9.60
CA ASP A 15 4.26 2.78 -10.73
C ASP A 15 2.89 2.11 -10.51
N ARG A 16 2.89 0.88 -9.97
CA ARG A 16 1.65 0.17 -9.60
C ARG A 16 0.88 0.88 -8.49
N ALA A 17 1.56 1.30 -7.42
CA ALA A 17 0.93 2.02 -6.31
C ALA A 17 0.31 3.34 -6.80
N MET A 18 1.06 4.10 -7.59
CA MET A 18 0.60 5.35 -8.21
C MET A 18 -0.57 5.14 -9.17
N ALA A 19 -0.57 4.08 -9.97
CA ALA A 19 -1.66 3.77 -10.88
C ALA A 19 -2.99 3.54 -10.13
N VAL A 20 -2.95 2.84 -9.00
CA VAL A 20 -4.12 2.62 -8.14
C VAL A 20 -4.60 3.93 -7.51
N THR A 21 -3.70 4.74 -6.94
CA THR A 21 -4.05 6.05 -6.39
C THR A 21 -4.68 6.95 -7.45
N ASN A 22 -4.05 7.07 -8.61
CA ASN A 22 -4.56 7.90 -9.71
C ASN A 22 -5.93 7.44 -10.19
N TYR A 23 -6.15 6.13 -10.30
CA TYR A 23 -7.45 5.58 -10.66
C TYR A 23 -8.53 5.99 -9.65
N LEU A 24 -8.27 5.82 -8.35
CA LEU A 24 -9.23 6.15 -7.29
C LEU A 24 -9.48 7.66 -7.18
N THR A 25 -8.46 8.49 -7.38
CA THR A 25 -8.62 9.93 -7.49
C THR A 25 -9.47 10.31 -8.70
N GLY A 26 -9.27 9.66 -9.85
CA GLY A 26 -10.12 9.82 -11.04
C GLY A 26 -11.58 9.36 -10.82
N LYS A 27 -11.84 8.53 -9.81
CA LYS A 27 -13.19 8.17 -9.35
C LYS A 27 -13.79 9.15 -8.33
N GLY A 28 -13.11 10.26 -8.05
CA GLY A 28 -13.62 11.34 -7.21
C GLY A 28 -13.18 11.28 -5.74
N ILE A 29 -12.29 10.36 -5.37
CA ILE A 29 -11.72 10.36 -4.02
C ILE A 29 -10.64 11.44 -3.94
N SER A 30 -10.76 12.38 -3.00
CA SER A 30 -9.79 13.46 -2.81
C SER A 30 -8.37 12.93 -2.64
N ALA A 31 -7.42 13.51 -3.39
CA ALA A 31 -6.00 13.14 -3.34
C ALA A 31 -5.41 13.29 -1.92
N GLY A 32 -5.88 14.26 -1.14
CA GLY A 32 -5.43 14.48 0.24
C GLY A 32 -5.82 13.36 1.22
N ARG A 33 -6.60 12.36 0.78
CA ARG A 33 -6.93 11.17 1.58
C ARG A 33 -5.97 10.00 1.37
N PHE A 34 -5.00 10.12 0.47
CA PHE A 34 -4.08 9.04 0.15
C PHE A 34 -2.69 9.30 0.70
N THR A 35 -2.13 8.27 1.33
CA THR A 35 -0.69 8.08 1.49
C THR A 35 -0.30 6.92 0.60
N THR A 36 0.58 7.16 -0.37
CA THR A 36 0.99 6.14 -1.36
C THR A 36 2.42 5.73 -1.12
N GLU A 37 2.62 4.48 -0.71
CA GLU A 37 3.93 3.90 -0.42
C GLU A 37 4.19 2.69 -1.34
N TRP A 38 5.47 2.36 -1.50
CA TRP A 38 5.90 1.21 -2.30
C TRP A 38 7.18 0.61 -1.71
N PHE A 39 7.30 -0.72 -1.82
CA PHE A 39 8.33 -1.49 -1.11
C PHE A 39 9.15 -2.39 -2.04
N GLY A 40 8.84 -2.41 -3.34
CA GLY A 40 9.55 -3.24 -4.31
C GLY A 40 9.61 -4.70 -3.89
N PRO A 41 10.80 -5.32 -3.85
CA PRO A 41 10.96 -6.72 -3.45
C PRO A 41 11.07 -6.95 -1.93
N ASP A 42 11.09 -5.90 -1.09
CA ASP A 42 11.56 -5.97 0.30
C ASP A 42 10.53 -6.53 1.30
N GLN A 43 9.25 -6.60 0.92
CA GLN A 43 8.18 -7.12 1.77
C GLN A 43 7.42 -8.30 1.12
N PRO A 44 8.09 -9.44 0.83
CA PRO A 44 7.42 -10.62 0.33
C PRO A 44 6.57 -11.23 1.45
N THR A 45 5.35 -11.66 1.11
CA THR A 45 4.51 -12.45 2.03
C THR A 45 4.38 -13.90 1.60
N HIS A 46 4.92 -14.21 0.42
CA HIS A 46 4.87 -15.53 -0.21
C HIS A 46 6.27 -15.90 -0.73
N ASP A 47 6.51 -17.19 -0.94
CA ASP A 47 7.80 -17.67 -1.44
C ASP A 47 8.09 -17.18 -2.88
N ASN A 48 9.20 -16.47 -3.08
CA ASN A 48 9.65 -16.03 -4.41
C ASN A 48 10.30 -17.16 -5.24
N GLY A 49 10.58 -18.32 -4.65
CA GLY A 49 11.08 -19.51 -5.34
C GLY A 49 10.06 -20.09 -6.32
N THR A 50 8.77 -20.05 -5.98
CA THR A 50 7.68 -20.56 -6.83
C THR A 50 7.09 -19.49 -7.76
N ALA A 51 6.62 -19.89 -8.94
CA ALA A 51 5.93 -18.98 -9.86
C ALA A 51 4.64 -18.41 -9.25
N GLU A 52 3.92 -19.25 -8.48
CA GLU A 52 2.70 -18.86 -7.78
C GLU A 52 2.98 -17.83 -6.69
N GLY A 53 3.98 -18.04 -5.83
CA GLY A 53 4.30 -17.09 -4.77
C GLY A 53 4.83 -15.76 -5.31
N ARG A 54 5.59 -15.77 -6.41
CA ARG A 54 5.96 -14.53 -7.13
C ARG A 54 4.74 -13.77 -7.63
N ALA A 55 3.74 -14.46 -8.18
CA ALA A 55 2.49 -13.82 -8.62
C ALA A 55 1.74 -13.18 -7.45
N LYS A 56 1.64 -13.86 -6.30
CA LYS A 56 1.01 -13.33 -5.08
C LYS A 56 1.78 -12.14 -4.48
N ASN A 57 3.10 -12.09 -4.67
CA ASN A 57 3.92 -10.94 -4.27
C ASN A 57 3.83 -9.73 -5.22
N ARG A 58 3.26 -9.86 -6.42
CA ARG A 58 2.98 -8.73 -7.32
C ARG A 58 1.59 -8.15 -7.03
N ARG A 59 1.47 -7.42 -5.93
CA ARG A 59 0.19 -6.87 -5.45
C ARG A 59 0.29 -5.39 -5.07
N VAL A 60 -0.86 -4.74 -4.97
CA VAL A 60 -1.02 -3.44 -4.31
C VAL A 60 -2.01 -3.65 -3.17
N ASN A 61 -1.64 -3.23 -1.96
CA ASN A 61 -2.51 -3.28 -0.79
C ASN A 61 -3.17 -1.91 -0.58
N VAL A 62 -4.46 -1.89 -0.29
CA VAL A 62 -5.21 -0.68 0.05
C VAL A 62 -5.78 -0.86 1.45
N ALA A 63 -5.43 0.04 2.36
CA ALA A 63 -5.93 0.05 3.73
C ALA A 63 -6.70 1.35 3.99
N ILE A 64 -7.80 1.24 4.72
CA ILE A 64 -8.57 2.38 5.21
C ILE A 64 -8.26 2.49 6.70
N VAL A 65 -7.72 3.63 7.10
CA VAL A 65 -7.30 3.91 8.48
C VAL A 65 -8.15 5.03 9.08
N PRO A 66 -8.36 5.03 10.41
CA PRO A 66 -9.02 6.14 11.08
C PRO A 66 -8.19 7.42 10.93
N ASN A 67 -8.85 8.56 10.79
CA ASN A 67 -8.18 9.85 10.83
C ASN A 67 -7.89 10.25 12.29
N GLN A 68 -7.09 11.30 12.48
CA GLN A 68 -6.70 11.77 13.82
C GLN A 68 -7.92 12.05 14.71
N LYS A 69 -8.95 12.70 14.17
CA LYS A 69 -10.19 12.96 14.90
C LYS A 69 -10.84 11.68 15.43
N MET A 70 -10.96 10.64 14.60
CA MET A 70 -11.55 9.36 15.03
C MET A 70 -10.70 8.69 16.12
N ILE A 71 -9.38 8.84 16.07
CA ILE A 71 -8.47 8.33 17.10
C ILE A 71 -8.66 9.10 18.41
N ASP A 72 -8.76 10.43 18.33
CA ASP A 72 -8.94 11.28 19.51
C ASP A 72 -10.30 11.06 20.16
N ASP A 73 -11.38 11.00 19.35
CA ASP A 73 -12.74 10.70 19.82
C ASP A 73 -12.76 9.33 20.53
N ALA A 74 -12.09 8.31 19.98
CA ALA A 74 -12.00 6.98 20.58
C ALA A 74 -11.24 6.96 21.92
N LYS A 75 -10.18 7.77 22.07
CA LYS A 75 -9.45 7.89 23.35
C LYS A 75 -10.29 8.56 24.44
N ILE A 76 -11.04 9.60 24.05
CA ILE A 76 -12.00 10.27 24.94
C ILE A 76 -13.05 9.28 25.42
N GLU A 77 -13.64 8.49 24.52
CA GLU A 77 -14.62 7.45 24.87
C GLU A 77 -14.05 6.34 25.76
N ALA A 78 -12.77 5.98 25.58
CA ALA A 78 -12.08 5.00 26.40
C ALA A 78 -11.67 5.51 27.80
N GLY A 79 -11.85 6.81 28.07
CA GLY A 79 -11.45 7.43 29.35
C GLY A 79 -9.94 7.63 29.49
N GLU A 80 -9.20 7.58 28.39
CA GLU A 80 -7.76 7.90 28.34
C GLU A 80 -7.60 9.41 28.12
N ASN A 81 -7.30 10.15 29.19
CA ASN A 81 -6.93 11.58 29.15
C ASN A 81 -5.42 11.77 29.00
#